data_AF-A0A2S3YTG9-F1
#
_entry.id   AF-A0A2S3YTG9-F1
#
_cell.length_a   1.000
_cell.length_b   1.000
_cell.length_c   1.000
_cell.angle_alpha   90.00
_cell.angle_beta   90.00
_cell.angle_gamma   90.00
#
_symmetry.space_group_name_H-M   'P 1'
#
loop_
_entity.id
_entity.type
_entity.pdbx_description
1 polymer ?
#
loop_
_entity_poly.entity_id
_entity_poly.type
_entity_poly.pdbx_seq_one_letter_code
_entity_poly.pdbx_strand_id
1 'polypeptide(L)'
;MRNANPVVRPLPMRLRLEAAMVLRQYNKAHCRADRLRQQKHELDRRGRAILQQWVDLKAQKAPAVELDALLSQSRIIAEQRCTLIQQLIEAECALVAAFERAQVVLRKLGFGRETYAG
;
A
#
# COMPACT_ATOMS: atom_id res chain seq x y z
N MET A 1 -45.95 0.28 20.04
CA MET A 1 -44.71 0.32 20.85
C MET A 1 -43.67 1.12 20.09
N ARG A 2 -43.26 2.27 20.63
CA ARG A 2 -42.27 3.16 19.99
C ARG A 2 -40.88 2.57 20.19
N ASN A 3 -40.18 2.27 19.09
CA ASN A 3 -38.75 1.98 19.11
C ASN A 3 -38.03 3.21 19.66
N ALA A 4 -37.68 3.18 20.95
CA ALA A 4 -36.80 4.16 21.53
C ALA A 4 -35.44 3.99 20.85
N ASN A 5 -35.09 4.90 19.94
CA ASN A 5 -33.71 5.03 19.50
C ASN A 5 -32.88 5.21 20.78
N PRO A 6 -31.92 4.31 21.08
CA PRO A 6 -31.07 4.50 22.24
C PRO A 6 -30.38 5.84 22.06
N VAL A 7 -30.55 6.74 23.04
CA VAL A 7 -29.87 8.03 23.07
C VAL A 7 -28.38 7.73 23.17
N VAL A 8 -27.70 7.63 22.02
CA VAL A 8 -26.25 7.51 21.95
C VAL A 8 -25.72 8.84 22.45
N ARG A 9 -25.38 8.90 23.75
CA ARG A 9 -24.75 10.08 24.33
C ARG A 9 -23.56 10.46 23.44
N PRO A 10 -23.39 11.74 23.11
CA PRO A 10 -22.29 12.17 22.27
C PRO A 10 -20.97 11.67 22.87
N LEU A 11 -20.21 10.92 22.06
CA LEU A 11 -18.89 10.41 22.44
C LEU A 11 -18.04 11.56 23.01
N PRO A 12 -17.22 11.29 24.05
CA PRO A 12 -16.33 12.29 24.61
C PRO A 12 -15.50 12.95 23.51
N MET A 13 -15.42 14.29 23.51
CA MET A 13 -14.72 15.06 22.48
C MET A 13 -13.27 14.60 22.29
N ARG A 14 -12.60 14.22 23.39
CA ARG A 14 -11.26 13.63 23.39
C ARG A 14 -11.17 12.36 22.53
N LEU A 15 -12.16 11.48 22.63
CA LEU A 15 -12.19 10.21 21.90
C LEU A 15 -12.50 10.42 20.40
N ARG A 16 -13.33 11.41 20.08
CA ARG A 16 -13.59 11.83 18.69
C ARG A 16 -12.34 12.38 18.03
N LEU A 17 -11.58 13.21 18.75
CA LEU A 17 -10.31 13.76 18.27
C LEU A 17 -9.27 12.65 18.06
N GLU A 18 -9.12 11.75 19.03
CA GLU A 18 -8.23 10.59 18.94
C GLU A 18 -8.56 9.74 17.70
N ALA A 19 -9.85 9.47 17.46
CA ALA A 19 -10.30 8.72 16.29
C ALA A 19 -9.97 9.44 14.97
N ALA A 20 -10.25 10.73 14.88
CA ALA A 20 -9.95 11.52 13.69
C ALA A 20 -8.45 11.54 13.38
N MET A 21 -7.60 11.69 14.40
CA MET A 21 -6.14 11.68 14.25
C MET A 21 -5.62 10.34 13.74
N VAL A 22 -6.08 9.24 14.34
CA VAL A 22 -5.60 7.90 13.96
C VAL A 22 -6.12 7.50 12.58
N LEU A 23 -7.37 7.83 12.23
CA LEU A 23 -7.90 7.63 10.87
C LEU A 23 -7.10 8.43 9.83
N ARG A 24 -6.76 9.69 10.12
CA ARG A 24 -5.91 10.49 9.24
C ARG A 24 -4.54 9.86 9.04
N GLN A 25 -3.94 9.33 10.11
CA GLN A 25 -2.63 8.69 10.04
C GLN A 25 -2.67 7.38 9.26
N TYR A 26 -3.73 6.58 9.44
CA TYR A 26 -3.99 5.38 8.65
C TYR A 26 -4.15 5.70 7.16
N ASN A 27 -4.99 6.67 6.80
CA ASN A 27 -5.19 7.08 5.41
C ASN A 27 -3.89 7.55 4.76
N LYS A 28 -3.06 8.32 5.49
CA LYS A 28 -1.75 8.75 5.01
C LYS A 28 -0.82 7.57 4.74
N ALA A 29 -0.79 6.58 5.64
CA ALA A 29 0.03 5.37 5.46
C ALA A 29 -0.47 4.54 4.27
N HIS A 30 -1.79 4.39 4.13
CA HIS A 30 -2.43 3.67 3.04
C HIS A 30 -2.09 4.28 1.68
N CYS A 31 -2.29 5.59 1.52
CA CYS A 31 -1.96 6.30 0.29
C CYS A 31 -0.47 6.19 -0.06
N ARG A 32 0.42 6.19 0.93
CA ARG A 32 1.86 6.00 0.70
C ARG A 32 2.16 4.59 0.19
N ALA A 33 1.64 3.56 0.85
CA ALA A 33 1.83 2.17 0.44
C ALA A 33 1.28 1.94 -0.98
N ASP A 34 0.07 2.43 -1.28
CA ASP A 34 -0.54 2.32 -2.61
C ASP A 34 0.30 2.95 -3.71
N ARG A 35 0.83 4.16 -3.47
CA ARG A 35 1.70 4.82 -4.45
C ARG A 35 2.94 3.98 -4.75
N LEU A 36 3.55 3.37 -3.73
CA LEU A 36 4.72 2.51 -3.92
C LEU A 36 4.36 1.20 -4.64
N ARG A 37 3.19 0.61 -4.36
CA ARG A 37 2.66 -0.56 -5.11
C ARG A 37 2.47 -0.22 -6.59
N GLN A 38 1.89 0.95 -6.89
CA GLN A 38 1.72 1.42 -8.27
C GLN A 38 3.07 1.60 -8.99
N GLN A 39 4.05 2.24 -8.33
CA GLN A 39 5.40 2.38 -8.87
C GLN A 39 6.05 1.01 -9.15
N LYS A 40 5.83 0.02 -8.28
CA LYS A 40 6.36 -1.33 -8.46
C LYS A 40 5.74 -1.98 -9.69
N HIS A 41 4.43 -1.88 -9.83
CA HIS A 41 3.72 -2.41 -11.00
C HIS A 41 4.21 -1.78 -12.31
N GLU A 42 4.50 -0.48 -12.30
CA GLU A 42 5.05 0.20 -13.47
C GLU A 42 6.48 -0.27 -13.79
N LEU A 43 7.35 -0.42 -12.78
CA LEU A 43 8.68 -1.00 -12.99
C LEU A 43 8.62 -2.44 -13.50
N ASP A 44 7.72 -3.25 -12.96
CA ASP A 44 7.52 -4.63 -13.42
C ASP A 44 6.99 -4.65 -14.88
N ARG A 45 6.15 -3.68 -15.28
CA ARG A 45 5.68 -3.51 -16.66
C ARG A 45 6.82 -3.16 -17.60
N ARG A 46 7.64 -2.17 -17.24
CA ARG A 46 8.83 -1.78 -18.00
C ARG A 46 9.83 -2.93 -18.11
N GLY A 47 10.04 -3.68 -17.04
CA GLY A 47 10.90 -4.87 -17.05
C GLY A 47 10.42 -5.95 -18.03
N ARG A 48 9.11 -6.24 -18.06
CA ARG A 48 8.52 -7.15 -19.06
C ARG A 48 8.68 -6.65 -20.49
N ALA A 49 8.53 -5.34 -20.72
CA ALA A 49 8.72 -4.76 -22.06
C ALA A 49 10.17 -4.92 -22.55
N ILE A 50 11.17 -4.70 -21.69
CA ILE A 50 12.58 -4.93 -22.03
C ILE A 50 12.83 -6.41 -22.36
N LEU A 51 12.29 -7.33 -21.56
CA LEU A 51 12.42 -8.76 -21.82
C LEU A 51 11.80 -9.15 -23.16
N GLN A 52 10.62 -8.63 -23.49
CA GLN A 52 10.00 -8.87 -24.79
C GLN A 52 10.86 -8.33 -25.93
N GLN A 53 11.35 -7.10 -25.81
CA GLN A 53 12.21 -6.49 -26.83
C GLN A 53 13.52 -7.29 -27.00
N TRP A 54 14.09 -7.82 -25.92
CA TRP A 54 15.26 -8.68 -25.99
C TRP A 54 14.97 -9.97 -26.76
N VAL A 55 13.82 -10.61 -26.51
CA VAL A 55 13.38 -11.80 -27.27
C VAL A 55 13.24 -11.47 -28.76
N ASP A 56 12.60 -10.35 -29.08
CA ASP A 56 12.38 -9.92 -30.46
C ASP A 56 13.70 -9.65 -31.19
N LEU A 57 14.64 -8.93 -30.57
CA LEU A 57 15.97 -8.67 -31.13
C LEU A 57 16.80 -9.94 -31.29
N LYS A 58 16.71 -10.88 -30.33
CA LYS A 58 17.36 -12.19 -30.45
C LYS A 58 16.81 -12.98 -31.63
N ALA A 59 15.49 -12.99 -31.84
CA ALA A 59 14.86 -13.65 -32.98
C ALA A 59 15.31 -13.04 -34.32
N GLN A 60 15.52 -11.72 -34.36
CA GLN A 60 16.00 -10.99 -35.53
C GLN A 60 17.53 -11.08 -35.75
N LYS A 61 18.27 -11.78 -34.88
CA LYS A 61 19.74 -11.83 -34.90
C LYS A 61 20.38 -10.44 -34.88
N ALA A 62 19.80 -9.53 -34.10
CA ALA A 62 20.29 -8.17 -33.94
C ALA A 62 21.75 -8.12 -33.44
N PRO A 63 22.50 -7.04 -33.73
CA PRO A 63 23.86 -6.86 -33.27
C PRO A 63 23.98 -6.93 -31.74
N ALA A 64 25.12 -7.40 -31.24
CA ALA A 64 25.39 -7.49 -29.80
C ALA A 64 25.22 -6.14 -29.07
N VAL A 65 25.58 -5.03 -29.74
CA VAL A 65 25.46 -3.67 -29.20
C VAL A 65 24.02 -3.30 -28.81
N GLU A 66 23.03 -3.72 -29.61
CA GLU A 66 21.61 -3.45 -29.30
C GLU A 66 21.14 -4.28 -28.10
N LEU A 67 21.64 -5.50 -27.97
CA LEU A 67 21.35 -6.37 -26.82
C LEU A 67 22.02 -5.85 -25.54
N ASP A 68 23.24 -5.32 -25.64
CA ASP A 68 23.98 -4.74 -24.51
C ASP A 68 23.31 -3.45 -24.00
N ALA A 69 22.73 -2.66 -24.90
CA ALA A 69 21.91 -1.51 -24.53
C ALA A 69 20.70 -1.94 -23.69
N LEU A 70 20.00 -3.02 -24.07
CA LEU A 70 18.88 -3.56 -23.29
C LEU A 70 19.32 -4.13 -21.94
N LEU A 71 20.47 -4.80 -21.88
CA LEU A 71 21.04 -5.28 -20.61
C LEU A 71 21.31 -4.13 -19.64
N SER A 72 21.85 -3.02 -20.14
CA SER A 72 22.10 -1.81 -19.35
C SER A 72 20.80 -1.22 -18.79
N GLN A 73 19.76 -1.11 -19.62
CA GLN A 73 18.44 -0.66 -19.17
C GLN A 73 17.81 -1.61 -18.15
N SER A 74 17.98 -2.93 -18.33
CA SER A 74 17.47 -3.94 -17.39
C SER A 74 18.11 -3.83 -16.01
N ARG A 75 19.42 -3.51 -15.96
CA ARG A 75 20.15 -3.30 -14.71
C ARG A 75 19.64 -2.07 -13.96
N ILE A 76 19.38 -0.97 -14.65
CA ILE A 76 18.80 0.24 -14.05
C ILE A 76 17.43 -0.08 -13.42
N ILE A 77 16.58 -0.85 -14.11
CA ILE A 77 15.28 -1.27 -13.55
C ILE A 77 15.49 -2.16 -12.31
N ALA A 78 16.44 -3.07 -12.33
CA ALA A 78 16.73 -3.94 -11.18
C ALA A 78 17.16 -3.11 -9.94
N GLU A 79 18.05 -2.14 -10.12
CA GLU A 79 18.50 -1.23 -9.05
C GLU A 79 17.34 -0.38 -8.49
N GLN A 80 16.47 0.13 -9.37
CA GLN A 80 15.25 0.85 -8.98
C GLN A 80 14.29 -0.06 -8.19
N ARG A 81 14.12 -1.32 -8.60
CA ARG A 81 13.27 -2.30 -7.90
C ARG A 81 13.81 -2.61 -6.51
N CYS A 82 15.12 -2.78 -6.33
CA CYS A 82 15.72 -3.02 -5.02
C CYS A 82 15.39 -1.90 -4.03
N THR A 83 15.62 -0.65 -4.43
CA THR A 83 15.29 0.53 -3.60
C THR A 83 13.79 0.60 -3.28
N LEU A 84 12.95 0.35 -4.28
CA LEU A 84 11.50 0.43 -4.13
C LEU A 84 10.94 -0.66 -3.21
N ILE A 85 11.47 -1.88 -3.27
CA ILE A 85 11.05 -2.99 -2.41
C ILE A 85 11.31 -2.64 -0.94
N GLN A 86 12.48 -2.08 -0.62
CA GLN A 86 12.79 -1.65 0.74
C GLN A 86 11.80 -0.59 1.23
N GLN A 87 11.54 0.44 0.41
CA GLN A 87 10.56 1.48 0.74
C GLN A 87 9.14 0.94 0.91
N LEU A 88 8.77 -0.06 0.10
CA LEU A 88 7.46 -0.70 0.18
C LEU A 88 7.32 -1.48 1.49
N ILE A 89 8.31 -2.30 1.86
CA ILE A 89 8.30 -3.03 3.14
C ILE A 89 8.09 -2.07 4.32
N GLU A 90 8.84 -0.97 4.36
CA GLU A 90 8.70 0.04 5.40
C GLU A 90 7.31 0.68 5.42
N ALA A 91 6.74 0.97 4.25
CA ALA A 91 5.40 1.55 4.14
C ALA A 91 4.30 0.57 4.55
N GLU A 92 4.43 -0.72 4.23
CA GLU A 92 3.50 -1.77 4.64
C GLU A 92 3.54 -1.98 6.16
N CYS A 93 4.74 -2.06 6.75
CA CYS A 93 4.90 -2.10 8.20
C CYS A 93 4.25 -0.89 8.88
N ALA A 94 4.45 0.31 8.33
CA ALA A 94 3.84 1.53 8.86
C ALA A 94 2.31 1.53 8.72
N LEU A 95 1.78 0.97 7.63
CA LEU A 95 0.34 0.80 7.39
C LEU A 95 -0.28 -0.17 8.40
N VAL A 96 0.33 -1.33 8.63
CA VAL A 96 -0.12 -2.30 9.63
C VAL A 96 -0.15 -1.67 11.02
N ALA A 97 0.94 -1.01 11.41
CA ALA A 97 1.00 -0.34 12.71
C ALA A 97 -0.05 0.79 12.85
N ALA A 98 -0.35 1.53 11.77
CA ALA A 98 -1.39 2.55 11.79
C ALA A 98 -2.81 1.93 11.86
N PHE A 99 -3.02 0.79 11.21
CA PHE A 99 -4.26 0.02 11.26
C PHE A 99 -4.52 -0.52 12.66
N GLU A 100 -3.53 -1.13 13.30
CA GLU A 100 -3.64 -1.64 14.68
C GLU A 100 -3.99 -0.52 15.66
N ARG A 101 -3.34 0.65 15.54
CA ARG A 101 -3.70 1.84 16.32
C ARG A 101 -5.15 2.27 16.06
N ALA A 102 -5.60 2.26 14.80
CA ALA A 102 -6.97 2.61 14.44
C ALA A 102 -7.98 1.65 15.07
N GLN A 103 -7.70 0.34 15.04
CA GLN A 103 -8.55 -0.68 15.66
C GLN A 103 -8.71 -0.45 17.16
N VAL A 104 -7.64 -0.11 17.88
CA VAL A 104 -7.71 0.19 19.32
C VAL A 104 -8.68 1.33 19.60
N VAL A 105 -8.62 2.41 18.82
CA VAL A 105 -9.51 3.56 19.01
C VAL A 105 -10.95 3.23 18.59
N LEU A 106 -11.14 2.47 17.51
CA LEU A 106 -12.47 1.99 17.09
C LEU A 106 -13.12 1.11 18.16
N ARG A 107 -12.37 0.24 18.84
CA ARG A 107 -12.88 -0.55 19.97
C ARG A 107 -13.31 0.33 21.15
N LYS A 108 -12.56 1.40 21.47
CA LYS A 108 -12.96 2.39 22.49
C LYS A 108 -14.27 3.10 22.13
N LEU A 109 -14.51 3.30 20.82
CA LEU A 109 -15.74 3.87 20.28
C LEU A 109 -16.92 2.88 20.25
N GLY A 110 -16.70 1.62 20.64
CA GLY A 110 -17.73 0.57 20.66
C GLY A 110 -17.85 -0.23 19.37
N PHE A 111 -17.03 0.03 18.35
CA PHE A 111 -16.98 -0.79 17.14
C PHE A 111 -16.28 -2.13 17.43
N GLY A 112 -16.82 -3.23 16.91
CA GLY A 112 -16.22 -4.56 17.08
C GLY A 112 -16.41 -5.18 18.47
N ARG A 113 -17.28 -4.61 19.32
CA ARG A 113 -17.90 -5.40 20.39
C ARG A 113 -18.91 -6.32 19.72
N GLU A 114 -18.55 -7.59 19.58
CA GLU A 114 -19.53 -8.62 19.27
C GLU A 114 -20.65 -8.52 20.31
N THR A 115 -21.84 -8.15 19.86
CA THR A 115 -23.09 -8.47 20.55
C THR A 115 -23.36 -9.96 20.35
N TYR A 116 -22.48 -10.83 20.86
CA TYR A 116 -22.88 -12.20 21.19
C TYR A 116 -23.41 -12.16 22.62
N ALA A 117 -24.64 -11.65 22.75
CA ALA A 117 -25.49 -11.99 23.88
C ALA A 117 -26.16 -13.31 23.51
N GLY A 118 -25.51 -14.41 23.91
CA GLY A 118 -26.19 -15.68 24.16
C GLY A 118 -26.78 -15.66 25.56
#